data_AF-A0A2H5YM95-F1
#
_entry.id   AF-A0A2H5YM95-F1
#
_cell.length_a   1.000
_cell.length_b   1.000
_cell.length_c   1.000
_cell.angle_alpha   90.00
_cell.angle_beta   90.00
_cell.angle_gamma   90.00
#
_symmetry.space_group_name_H-M   'P 1'
#
loop_
_entity.id
_entity.type
_entity.pdbx_description
1 polymer ?
#
loop_
_entity_poly.entity_id
_entity_poly.type
_entity_poly.pdbx_seq_one_letter_code
_entity_poly.pdbx_strand_id
1 'polypeptide(L)'
;MSSEERYGSLFRRAFEVLHGGQTEEEPVYRQAGETLEEFLARSRREALVPVLQALEGATPPQGLEEVHRLLLQAIRHAIEADAALVSQVRAYGCGDFQASMAHSQRVAELVAEGARLDRRLILALEERERQAPGTLASLGLAGLLPDRPGGHDSEEEE
;
A
#
# COMPACT_ATOMS: atom_id res chain seq x y z
N MET A 1 -3.96 21.67 14.30
CA MET A 1 -4.19 20.25 13.99
C MET A 1 -4.12 19.44 15.27
N SER A 2 -5.19 18.71 15.58
CA SER A 2 -5.27 17.76 16.70
C SER A 2 -4.39 16.51 16.44
N SER A 3 -4.19 15.69 17.47
CA SER A 3 -3.46 14.41 17.33
C SER A 3 -4.15 13.47 16.34
N GLU A 4 -5.49 13.45 16.35
CA GLU A 4 -6.31 12.63 15.45
C GLU A 4 -6.23 13.11 14.00
N GLU A 5 -6.30 14.42 13.76
CA GLU A 5 -6.14 14.98 12.41
C GLU A 5 -4.76 14.68 11.82
N ARG A 6 -3.70 14.75 12.65
CA ARG A 6 -2.34 14.39 12.22
C ARG A 6 -2.24 12.91 11.86
N TYR A 7 -2.84 12.04 12.68
CA TYR A 7 -2.87 10.61 12.40
C TYR A 7 -3.66 10.31 11.11
N GLY A 8 -4.83 10.93 10.93
CA GLY A 8 -5.64 10.78 9.73
C GLY A 8 -4.89 11.17 8.46
N SER A 9 -4.23 12.35 8.46
CA SER A 9 -3.40 12.77 7.33
C SER A 9 -2.25 11.81 7.02
N LEU A 10 -1.59 11.28 8.05
CA LEU A 10 -0.52 10.29 7.89
C LEU A 10 -1.06 8.97 7.33
N PHE A 11 -2.20 8.51 7.84
CA PHE A 11 -2.89 7.31 7.37
C PHE A 11 -3.27 7.44 5.89
N ARG A 12 -3.90 8.55 5.52
CA ARG A 12 -4.28 8.85 4.14
C ARG A 12 -3.08 8.80 3.21
N ARG A 13 -1.99 9.49 3.57
CA ARG A 13 -0.75 9.49 2.77
C ARG A 13 -0.22 8.07 2.56
N ALA A 14 -0.19 7.26 3.62
CA ALA A 14 0.25 5.88 3.53
C ALA A 14 -0.64 5.02 2.62
N PHE A 15 -1.95 5.21 2.73
CA PHE A 15 -2.94 4.53 1.92
C PHE A 15 -2.78 4.91 0.44
N GLU A 16 -2.63 6.19 0.12
CA GLU A 16 -2.42 6.70 -1.24
C GLU A 16 -1.14 6.13 -1.85
N VAL A 17 0.00 6.22 -1.15
CA VAL A 17 1.29 5.70 -1.63
C VAL A 17 1.24 4.18 -1.89
N LEU A 18 0.53 3.42 -1.07
CA LEU A 18 0.35 1.98 -1.29
C LEU A 18 -0.43 1.66 -2.57
N HIS A 19 -1.48 2.42 -2.85
CA HIS A 19 -2.42 2.17 -3.95
C HIS A 19 -2.04 2.87 -5.26
N GLY A 20 -0.87 3.51 -5.32
CA GLY A 20 -0.45 4.27 -6.50
C GLY A 20 -1.28 5.54 -6.71
N GLY A 21 -2.00 5.99 -5.68
CA GLY A 21 -2.61 7.31 -5.67
C GLY A 21 -1.52 8.36 -5.76
N GLN A 22 -1.72 9.36 -6.62
CA GLN A 22 -0.90 10.55 -6.61
C GLN A 22 -1.13 11.24 -5.25
N THR A 23 -0.14 11.18 -4.36
CA THR A 23 0.14 12.35 -3.53
C THR A 23 0.24 13.55 -4.48
N GLU A 24 -0.07 14.78 -4.06
CA GLU A 24 0.10 15.98 -4.89
C GLU A 24 1.57 16.24 -5.34
N GLU A 25 2.46 15.24 -5.20
CA GLU A 25 3.86 15.22 -5.55
C GLU A 25 4.04 14.95 -7.06
N GLU A 26 5.00 15.64 -7.66
CA GLU A 26 5.34 15.50 -9.08
C GLU A 26 5.73 14.05 -9.45
N PRO A 27 5.47 13.61 -10.69
CA PRO A 27 5.89 12.30 -11.17
C PRO A 27 7.40 12.10 -10.93
N VAL A 28 7.76 10.97 -10.33
CA VAL A 28 9.17 10.64 -10.06
C VAL A 28 9.81 10.14 -11.35
N TYR A 29 10.70 10.94 -11.92
CA TYR A 29 11.46 10.59 -13.11
C TYR A 29 12.80 9.92 -12.77
N ARG A 30 13.30 9.12 -13.73
CA ARG A 30 14.67 8.61 -13.71
C ARG A 30 15.66 9.76 -13.75
N GLN A 31 16.67 9.73 -12.90
CA GLN A 31 17.78 10.68 -12.95
C GLN A 31 18.69 10.38 -14.14
N ALA A 32 19.42 11.38 -14.62
CA ALA A 32 20.37 11.19 -15.72
C ALA A 32 21.48 10.21 -15.32
N GLY A 33 21.64 9.14 -16.09
CA GLY A 33 22.62 8.07 -15.81
C GLY A 33 22.15 6.99 -14.84
N GLU A 34 20.97 7.13 -14.22
CA GLU A 34 20.38 6.12 -13.33
C GLU A 34 19.90 4.93 -14.15
N THR A 35 20.33 3.72 -13.79
CA THR A 35 19.84 2.47 -14.38
C THR A 35 18.39 2.21 -13.99
N LEU A 36 17.70 1.31 -14.70
CA LEU A 36 16.33 0.93 -14.33
C LEU A 36 16.29 0.30 -12.92
N GLU A 37 17.31 -0.48 -12.58
CA GLU A 37 17.45 -1.15 -11.28
C GLU A 37 17.58 -0.15 -10.14
N GLU A 38 18.43 0.86 -10.30
CA GLU A 38 18.61 1.95 -9.33
C GLU A 38 17.32 2.74 -9.16
N PHE A 39 16.65 3.07 -10.27
CA PHE A 39 15.38 3.79 -10.22
C PHE A 39 14.28 2.98 -9.51
N LEU A 40 14.15 1.69 -9.78
CA LEU A 40 13.17 0.82 -9.14
C LEU A 40 13.48 0.63 -7.65
N ALA A 41 14.77 0.50 -7.29
CA ALA A 41 15.22 0.38 -5.90
C ALA A 41 14.96 1.66 -5.10
N ARG A 42 15.01 2.80 -5.77
CA ARG A 42 14.88 4.13 -5.17
C ARG A 42 13.42 4.60 -5.09
N SER A 43 12.75 4.71 -6.22
CA SER A 43 11.50 5.48 -6.39
C SER A 43 10.40 5.12 -5.39
N ARG A 44 10.04 3.84 -5.30
CA ARG A 44 8.95 3.41 -4.41
C ARG A 44 9.40 3.27 -2.95
N ARG A 45 10.67 2.92 -2.73
CA ARG A 45 11.26 2.84 -1.39
C ARG A 45 11.37 4.20 -0.72
N GLU A 46 11.78 5.24 -1.46
CA GLU A 46 11.84 6.62 -0.98
C GLU A 46 10.45 7.15 -0.60
N ALA A 47 9.39 6.68 -1.25
CA ALA A 47 8.02 7.02 -0.89
C ALA A 47 7.52 6.25 0.34
N LEU A 48 7.78 4.94 0.42
CA LEU A 48 7.23 4.08 1.47
C LEU A 48 7.98 4.16 2.81
N VAL A 49 9.31 4.28 2.81
CA VAL A 49 10.11 4.23 4.05
C VAL A 49 9.83 5.39 5.00
N PRO A 50 9.76 6.67 4.56
CA PRO A 50 9.45 7.78 5.46
C PRO A 50 8.07 7.64 6.10
N VAL A 51 7.09 7.15 5.33
CA VAL A 51 5.72 6.96 5.82
C VAL A 51 5.65 5.79 6.79
N LEU A 52 6.38 4.70 6.52
CA LEU A 52 6.52 3.58 7.46
C LEU A 52 7.08 4.05 8.80
N GLN A 53 8.20 4.78 8.78
CA GLN A 53 8.84 5.28 10.00
C GLN A 53 7.94 6.23 10.78
N ALA A 54 7.22 7.10 10.08
CA ALA A 54 6.25 8.01 10.70
C ALA A 54 5.10 7.24 11.36
N LEU A 55 4.58 6.18 10.72
CA LEU A 55 3.54 5.34 11.29
C LEU A 55 4.03 4.52 12.49
N GLU A 56 5.24 3.96 12.44
CA GLU A 56 5.84 3.21 13.56
C GLU A 56 6.04 4.07 14.80
N GLY A 57 6.29 5.38 14.62
CA GLY A 57 6.39 6.35 15.71
C GLY A 57 5.04 6.92 16.17
N ALA A 58 3.94 6.62 15.48
CA ALA A 58 2.62 7.13 15.80
C ALA A 58 1.85 6.17 16.72
N THR A 59 1.04 6.71 17.62
CA THR A 59 0.05 5.93 18.37
C THR A 59 -1.29 6.03 17.66
N PRO A 60 -1.91 4.91 17.23
CA PRO A 60 -3.21 4.96 16.60
C PRO A 60 -4.29 5.43 17.60
N PRO A 61 -5.30 6.20 17.15
CA PRO A 61 -6.50 6.46 17.93
C PRO A 61 -7.19 5.16 18.35
N GLN A 62 -7.95 5.22 19.45
CA GLN A 62 -8.61 4.04 20.02
C GLN A 62 -9.52 3.34 18.99
N GLY A 63 -9.37 2.02 18.87
CA GLY A 63 -10.13 1.19 17.95
C GLY A 63 -9.56 1.14 16.53
N LEU A 64 -8.41 1.77 16.27
CA LEU A 64 -7.69 1.70 14.99
C LEU A 64 -6.43 0.82 15.04
N GLU A 65 -6.19 0.12 16.14
CA GLU A 65 -4.97 -0.66 16.37
C GLU A 65 -4.79 -1.75 15.30
N GLU A 66 -5.86 -2.46 14.95
CA GLU A 66 -5.82 -3.51 13.94
C GLU A 66 -5.59 -2.94 12.53
N VAL A 67 -6.30 -1.87 12.18
CA VAL A 67 -6.14 -1.17 10.89
C VAL A 67 -4.71 -0.64 10.75
N HIS A 68 -4.19 -0.02 11.80
CA HIS A 68 -2.82 0.46 11.87
C HIS A 68 -1.79 -0.66 11.67
N ARG A 69 -1.99 -1.79 12.38
CA ARG A 69 -1.13 -2.97 12.26
C ARG A 69 -1.13 -3.55 10.84
N LEU A 70 -2.31 -3.64 10.21
CA LEU A 70 -2.44 -4.13 8.84
C LEU A 70 -1.80 -3.19 7.83
N LEU A 71 -1.93 -1.88 8.01
CA LEU A 71 -1.28 -0.88 7.17
C LEU A 71 0.25 -0.99 7.24
N LEU A 72 0.83 -1.09 8.45
CA LEU A 72 2.27 -1.33 8.63
C LEU A 72 2.72 -2.61 7.92
N GLN A 73 1.95 -3.69 8.04
CA GLN A 73 2.25 -4.95 7.37
C GLN A 73 2.22 -4.79 5.85
N ALA A 74 1.20 -4.14 5.30
CA ALA A 74 1.09 -3.89 3.87
C ALA A 74 2.28 -3.06 3.33
N ILE A 75 2.71 -2.01 4.05
CA ILE A 75 3.87 -1.18 3.66
C ILE A 75 5.17 -1.99 3.66
N ARG A 76 5.44 -2.72 4.75
CA ARG A 76 6.65 -3.57 4.84
C ARG A 76 6.67 -4.61 3.73
N HIS A 77 5.52 -5.20 3.44
CA HIS A 77 5.36 -6.19 2.39
C HIS A 77 5.57 -5.60 0.99
N ALA A 78 5.06 -4.39 0.73
CA ALA A 78 5.30 -3.68 -0.51
C ALA A 78 6.80 -3.38 -0.72
N ILE A 79 7.52 -2.96 0.32
CA ILE A 79 8.97 -2.74 0.28
C ILE A 79 9.71 -4.05 -0.06
N GLU A 80 9.30 -5.17 0.51
CA GLU A 80 9.90 -6.48 0.21
C GLU A 80 9.65 -6.91 -1.24
N ALA A 81 8.42 -6.70 -1.74
CA ALA A 81 8.06 -6.97 -3.13
C ALA A 81 8.92 -6.17 -4.12
N ASP A 82 9.15 -4.88 -3.83
CA ASP A 82 9.98 -4.02 -4.65
C ASP A 82 11.45 -4.49 -4.65
N ALA A 83 11.99 -4.89 -3.50
CA ALA A 83 13.35 -5.41 -3.41
C ALA A 83 13.53 -6.73 -4.21
N ALA A 84 12.50 -7.60 -4.20
CA ALA A 84 12.49 -8.81 -5.00
C ALA A 84 12.41 -8.49 -6.51
N LEU A 85 11.62 -7.49 -6.91
CA LEU A 85 11.51 -7.02 -8.29
C LEU A 85 12.83 -6.45 -8.81
N VAL A 86 13.51 -5.61 -8.02
CA VAL A 86 14.85 -5.09 -8.36
C VAL A 86 15.83 -6.24 -8.57
N SER A 87 15.80 -7.24 -7.68
CA SER A 87 16.68 -8.41 -7.79
C SER A 87 16.40 -9.22 -9.07
N GLN A 88 15.13 -9.38 -9.44
CA GLN A 88 14.72 -10.03 -10.68
C GLN A 88 15.25 -9.28 -11.91
N VAL A 89 15.07 -7.96 -11.96
CA VAL A 89 15.48 -7.11 -13.09
C VAL A 89 17.01 -7.15 -13.24
N ARG A 90 17.74 -7.07 -12.13
CA ARG A 90 19.21 -7.18 -12.14
C ARG A 90 19.70 -8.52 -12.64
N ALA A 91 19.13 -9.63 -12.14
CA ALA A 91 19.49 -10.97 -12.60
C ALA A 91 19.24 -11.13 -14.11
N TYR A 92 18.10 -10.61 -14.59
CA TYR A 92 17.79 -10.58 -16.02
C TYR A 92 18.80 -9.76 -16.83
N GLY A 93 19.15 -8.56 -16.37
CA GLY A 93 20.14 -7.69 -17.01
C GLY A 93 21.55 -8.29 -17.08
N CYS A 94 21.93 -9.11 -16.10
CA CYS A 94 23.20 -9.84 -16.09
C CYS A 94 23.19 -11.14 -16.91
N GLY A 95 22.06 -11.54 -17.50
CA GLY A 95 21.91 -12.81 -18.23
C GLY A 95 21.79 -14.04 -17.33
N ASP A 96 21.57 -13.86 -16.01
CA ASP A 96 21.30 -14.95 -15.08
C ASP A 96 19.80 -15.27 -15.05
N PHE A 97 19.37 -16.02 -16.05
CA PHE A 97 17.96 -16.36 -16.23
C PHE A 97 17.42 -17.26 -15.10
N GLN A 98 18.25 -18.11 -14.50
CA GLN A 98 17.82 -18.99 -13.40
C GLN A 98 17.53 -18.18 -12.15
N ALA A 99 18.43 -17.27 -11.76
CA ALA A 99 18.19 -16.36 -10.64
C ALA A 99 16.99 -15.44 -10.92
N SER A 100 16.85 -14.94 -12.15
CA SER A 100 15.71 -14.11 -12.54
C SER A 100 14.37 -14.85 -12.37
N MET A 101 14.29 -16.13 -12.76
CA MET A 101 13.09 -16.95 -12.57
C MET A 101 12.79 -17.24 -11.09
N ALA A 102 13.81 -17.46 -10.26
CA ALA A 102 13.62 -17.63 -8.82
C ALA A 102 13.07 -16.33 -8.18
N HIS A 103 13.60 -15.17 -8.58
CA HIS A 103 13.10 -13.89 -8.11
C HIS A 103 11.69 -13.59 -8.60
N SER A 104 11.33 -13.94 -9.84
CA SER A 104 9.97 -13.73 -10.35
C SER A 104 8.92 -14.54 -9.59
N GLN A 105 9.24 -15.79 -9.23
CA GLN A 105 8.39 -16.61 -8.37
C GLN A 105 8.22 -15.96 -6.98
N ARG A 106 9.31 -15.45 -6.40
CA ARG A 106 9.25 -14.73 -5.12
C ARG A 106 8.40 -13.45 -5.21
N VAL A 107 8.53 -12.69 -6.30
CA VAL A 107 7.68 -11.51 -6.55
C VAL A 107 6.20 -11.92 -6.63
N ALA A 108 5.87 -13.01 -7.33
CA ALA A 108 4.48 -13.48 -7.44
C ALA A 108 3.88 -13.86 -6.08
N GLU A 109 4.65 -14.55 -5.22
CA GLU A 109 4.25 -14.88 -3.84
C GLU A 109 4.00 -13.62 -3.01
N LEU A 110 4.91 -12.64 -3.11
CA LEU A 110 4.79 -11.36 -2.41
C LEU A 110 3.57 -10.58 -2.92
N VAL A 111 3.32 -10.51 -4.22
CA VAL A 111 2.13 -9.83 -4.75
C VAL A 111 0.85 -10.50 -4.27
N ALA A 112 0.79 -11.83 -4.27
CA ALA A 112 -0.39 -12.56 -3.79
C ALA A 112 -0.66 -12.31 -2.31
N GLU A 113 0.38 -12.31 -1.47
CA GLU A 113 0.21 -12.00 -0.04
C GLU A 113 -0.10 -10.51 0.20
N GLY A 114 0.46 -9.61 -0.60
CA GLY A 114 0.13 -8.18 -0.59
C GLY A 114 -1.35 -7.95 -0.85
N ALA A 115 -1.93 -8.62 -1.85
CA ALA A 115 -3.36 -8.55 -2.14
C ALA A 115 -4.24 -9.09 -1.00
N ARG A 116 -3.78 -10.11 -0.27
CA ARG A 116 -4.49 -10.62 0.92
C ARG A 116 -4.43 -9.62 2.08
N LEU A 117 -3.28 -9.01 2.33
CA LEU A 117 -3.11 -7.98 3.35
C LEU A 117 -3.97 -6.76 3.03
N ASP A 118 -3.98 -6.33 1.77
CA ASP A 118 -4.81 -5.23 1.31
C ASP A 118 -6.30 -5.51 1.54
N ARG A 119 -6.79 -6.67 1.09
CA ARG A 119 -8.17 -7.09 1.35
C ARG A 119 -8.51 -7.09 2.85
N ARG A 120 -7.61 -7.57 3.70
CA ARG A 120 -7.81 -7.55 5.16
C ARG A 120 -7.87 -6.13 5.70
N LEU A 121 -7.02 -5.22 5.21
CA LEU A 121 -7.04 -3.81 5.57
C LEU A 121 -8.37 -3.15 5.20
N ILE A 122 -8.85 -3.35 3.97
CA ILE A 122 -10.14 -2.82 3.51
C ILE A 122 -11.29 -3.34 4.36
N LEU A 123 -11.34 -4.66 4.63
CA LEU A 123 -12.38 -5.25 5.47
C LEU A 123 -12.33 -4.71 6.92
N ALA A 124 -11.14 -4.48 7.47
CA ALA A 124 -10.98 -3.91 8.80
C ALA A 124 -11.44 -2.44 8.86
N LEU A 125 -11.18 -1.66 7.80
CA LEU A 125 -11.66 -0.29 7.64
C LEU A 125 -13.19 -0.23 7.55
N GLU A 126 -13.80 -1.08 6.74
CA GLU A 126 -15.25 -1.18 6.62
C GLU A 126 -15.92 -1.60 7.94
N GLU A 127 -15.36 -2.61 8.62
CA GLU A 127 -15.87 -3.03 9.92
C GLU A 127 -15.77 -1.90 10.94
N ARG A 128 -14.67 -1.16 10.93
CA ARG A 128 -14.51 -0.03 11.83
C ARG A 128 -15.51 1.08 11.54
N GLU A 129 -15.77 1.41 10.28
CA GLU A 129 -16.79 2.37 9.88
C GLU A 129 -18.19 1.94 10.36
N ARG A 130 -18.52 0.64 10.28
CA ARG A 130 -19.79 0.12 10.83
C ARG A 130 -19.90 0.31 12.34
N GLN A 131 -18.81 0.08 13.08
CA GLN A 131 -18.80 0.21 14.54
C GLN A 131 -18.78 1.67 15.01
N ALA A 132 -18.14 2.55 14.23
CA ALA A 132 -17.98 3.97 14.54
C ALA A 132 -18.08 4.80 13.24
N PRO A 133 -19.30 5.16 12.81
CA PRO A 133 -19.51 5.95 11.60
C PRO A 133 -18.75 7.27 11.62
N GLY A 134 -18.16 7.63 10.47
CA GLY A 134 -17.29 8.80 10.32
C GLY A 134 -15.80 8.52 10.53
N THR A 135 -15.42 7.25 10.78
CA THR A 135 -14.01 6.86 10.89
C THR A 135 -13.27 7.04 9.57
N LEU A 136 -13.87 6.65 8.44
CA LEU A 136 -13.23 6.84 7.14
C LEU A 136 -13.02 8.32 6.82
N ALA A 137 -13.99 9.17 7.19
CA ALA A 137 -13.87 10.61 7.03
C ALA A 137 -12.74 11.18 7.91
N SER A 138 -12.62 10.75 9.17
CA SER A 138 -11.54 11.21 10.07
C SER A 138 -10.15 10.73 9.63
N LEU A 139 -10.07 9.59 8.94
CA LEU A 139 -8.86 9.10 8.28
C LEU A 139 -8.59 9.77 6.92
N GLY A 140 -9.46 10.66 6.44
CA GLY A 140 -9.33 11.29 5.14
C GLY A 140 -9.54 10.35 3.95
N LEU A 141 -10.25 9.24 4.16
CA LEU A 141 -10.54 8.19 3.17
C LEU A 141 -11.97 8.25 2.60
N ALA A 142 -12.73 9.30 2.90
CA ALA A 142 -14.07 9.47 2.35
C ALA A 142 -14.02 9.46 0.81
N GLY A 143 -14.65 8.46 0.18
CA GLY A 143 -14.66 8.28 -1.28
C GLY A 143 -13.40 7.66 -1.88
N LEU A 144 -12.43 7.20 -1.08
CA LEU A 144 -11.22 6.52 -1.56
C LEU A 144 -11.30 4.99 -1.52
N LEU A 145 -12.25 4.43 -0.78
CA LEU A 145 -12.50 2.99 -0.82
C LEU A 145 -13.27 2.66 -2.11
N PRO A 146 -12.90 1.59 -2.83
CA PRO A 146 -13.70 1.15 -3.96
C PRO A 146 -15.12 0.85 -3.50
N ASP A 147 -16.12 1.44 -4.18
CA ASP A 147 -17.50 1.02 -4.01
C ASP A 147 -17.54 -0.49 -4.22
N ARG A 148 -17.99 -1.25 -3.22
CA ARG A 148 -18.36 -2.64 -3.49
C ARG A 148 -19.38 -2.60 -4.61
N PRO A 149 -19.25 -3.41 -5.68
CA PRO A 149 -20.39 -3.62 -6.54
C PRO A 149 -21.49 -4.14 -5.61
N GLY A 150 -22.51 -3.30 -5.41
CA GLY A 150 -23.69 -3.68 -4.66
C GLY A 150 -24.14 -5.01 -5.23
N GLY A 151 -24.41 -5.97 -4.35
CA GLY A 151 -25.03 -7.22 -4.78
C GLY A 151 -26.17 -6.84 -5.69
N HIS A 152 -26.06 -7.26 -6.96
CA HIS A 152 -27.17 -7.14 -7.88
C HIS A 152 -28.24 -8.01 -7.25
N ASP A 153 -29.21 -7.37 -6.60
CA ASP A 153 -30.40 -8.02 -6.12
C ASP A 153 -30.96 -8.77 -7.32
N SER A 154 -30.91 -10.09 -7.19
CA SER A 154 -31.64 -11.02 -8.01
C SER A 154 -33.10 -10.87 -7.63
N GLU A 155 -33.85 -10.14 -8.44
CA GLU A 155 -35.32 -10.07 -8.63
C GLU A 155 -35.50 -8.95 -9.68
N GLU A 156 -36.08 -9.14 -10.85
CA GLU A 156 -37.48 -9.52 -11.07
C GLU A 156 -37.65 -10.33 -12.36
N GLU A 157 -38.59 -11.26 -12.25
CA GLU A 157 -39.32 -11.97 -13.28
C GLU A 157 -39.86 -11.05 -14.39
N GLU A 158 -39.73 -11.45 -15.66
CA GLU A 158 -40.82 -11.55 -16.65
C GLU A 158 -40.37 -12.31 -17.92
#